data_AF-A0A5E4IJK3-F1
#
_entry.id   AF-A0A5E4IJK3-F1
#
_cell.length_a   1.000
_cell.length_b   1.000
_cell.length_c   1.000
_cell.angle_alpha   90.00
_cell.angle_beta   90.00
_cell.angle_gamma   90.00
#
_symmetry.space_group_name_H-M   'P 1'
#
loop_
_entity.id
_entity.type
_entity.pdbx_description
1 polymer ?
#
loop_
_entity_poly.entity_id
_entity_poly.type
_entity_poly.pdbx_seq_one_letter_code
_entity_poly.pdbx_strand_id
1 'polypeptide(L)'
;MRIVIKDAFDIDIKLDYSFLANFVLRVGNNFNEIPLDPRDAKPILEKFEKLDDQGDGIKSFVATALTMISIERPIIMIDEPEAFLHPPQAMKLGEFIAENSNNDRQIIIVTHSSDLLRGIINKRQDINIIRVDRNKNDNKIYPLDADDLVRISNNPLLSSSRILEGLFYKGAVIVEADGDSAFYQRASRRLEGPEDIHYTYAHGKQAIPKIIEDSYLLVLQI
;
A
#
# COMPACT_ATOMS: atom_id res chain seq x y z
N MET A 1 3.72 16.57 -0.17
CA MET A 1 4.91 15.78 0.24
C MET A 1 5.29 15.97 1.71
N ARG A 2 5.73 17.16 2.16
CA ARG A 2 6.15 17.38 3.57
C ARG A 2 5.10 16.94 4.60
N ILE A 3 3.83 17.31 4.37
CA ILE A 3 2.70 16.96 5.25
C ILE A 3 2.53 15.44 5.38
N VAL A 4 2.53 14.71 4.26
CA VAL A 4 2.33 13.25 4.29
C VAL A 4 3.50 12.51 4.95
N ILE A 5 4.73 12.99 4.79
CA ILE A 5 5.92 12.39 5.45
C ILE A 5 5.85 12.63 6.96
N LYS A 6 5.49 13.85 7.37
CA LYS A 6 5.30 14.17 8.80
C LYS A 6 4.20 13.32 9.41
N ASP A 7 3.11 13.12 8.68
CA ASP A 7 2.01 12.28 9.13
C ASP A 7 2.38 10.78 9.18
N ALA A 8 3.22 10.28 8.27
CA ALA A 8 3.60 8.86 8.20
C ALA A 8 4.76 8.46 9.13
N PHE A 9 5.71 9.37 9.39
CA PHE A 9 6.95 9.05 10.12
C PHE A 9 7.19 9.95 11.35
N ASP A 10 6.34 10.93 11.62
CA ASP A 10 6.58 12.01 12.61
C ASP A 10 7.90 12.76 12.39
N ILE A 11 8.41 12.73 11.15
CA ILE A 11 9.66 13.38 10.75
C ILE A 11 9.35 14.43 9.68
N ASP A 12 10.06 15.55 9.74
CA ASP A 12 10.01 16.58 8.74
C ASP A 12 11.11 16.39 7.68
N ILE A 13 10.91 16.90 6.47
CA ILE A 13 11.88 16.83 5.37
C ILE A 13 12.08 18.19 4.70
N LYS A 14 13.32 18.48 4.30
CA LYS A 14 13.64 19.70 3.56
C LYS A 14 14.77 19.49 2.58
N LEU A 15 14.69 20.17 1.44
CA LEU A 15 15.79 20.24 0.49
C LEU A 15 16.91 21.13 1.04
N ASP A 16 18.11 20.59 1.10
CA ASP A 16 19.34 21.35 1.34
C ASP A 16 19.72 22.08 0.06
N TYR A 17 19.37 23.37 0.00
CA TYR A 17 19.72 24.26 -1.10
C TYR A 17 21.06 24.97 -0.88
N SER A 18 21.75 24.69 0.23
CA SER A 18 23.01 25.35 0.57
C SER A 18 24.20 24.81 -0.23
N PHE A 19 24.08 23.57 -0.72
CA PHE A 19 25.03 22.95 -1.63
C PHE A 19 24.50 22.95 -3.06
N LEU A 20 25.06 23.81 -3.92
CA LEU A 20 24.67 23.91 -5.33
C LEU A 20 25.13 22.73 -6.21
N ALA A 21 26.04 21.88 -5.69
CA ALA A 21 26.60 20.76 -6.45
C ALA A 21 25.83 19.45 -6.28
N ASN A 22 25.18 19.24 -5.13
CA ASN A 22 24.47 18.01 -4.80
C ASN A 22 23.12 18.35 -4.16
N PHE A 23 22.03 17.86 -4.73
CA PHE A 23 20.72 17.94 -4.10
C PHE A 23 20.65 16.90 -2.98
N VAL A 24 20.53 17.37 -1.74
CA VAL A 24 20.44 16.50 -0.56
C VAL A 24 19.14 16.80 0.16
N LEU A 25 18.37 15.77 0.48
CA LEU A 25 17.23 15.90 1.38
C LEU A 25 17.70 15.69 2.82
N ARG A 26 17.33 16.62 3.69
CA ARG A 26 17.60 16.56 5.13
C ARG A 26 16.33 16.15 5.86
N VAL A 27 16.50 15.36 6.90
CA VAL A 27 15.41 14.94 7.79
C VAL A 27 15.64 15.48 9.20
N GLY A 28 14.56 15.81 9.89
CA GLY A 28 14.63 16.35 11.24
C GLY A 28 13.26 16.66 11.83
N ASN A 29 13.22 17.16 13.05
CA ASN A 29 11.95 17.43 13.73
C ASN A 29 11.33 18.79 13.36
N ASN A 30 12.16 19.77 13.00
CA ASN A 30 11.74 21.13 12.72
C ASN A 30 12.75 21.89 11.83
N PHE A 31 12.24 22.54 10.79
CA PHE A 31 13.01 23.33 9.81
C PHE A 31 12.62 24.82 9.76
N ASN A 32 11.93 25.33 10.77
CA ASN A 32 11.37 26.68 10.78
C ASN A 32 12.43 27.81 10.90
N GLU A 33 13.61 27.51 11.45
CA GLU A 33 14.68 28.48 11.69
C GLU A 33 15.82 28.38 10.66
N ILE A 34 15.50 28.18 9.38
CA ILE A 34 16.53 28.15 8.32
C ILE A 34 16.52 29.49 7.57
N PRO A 35 17.61 30.29 7.66
CA PRO A 35 17.78 31.54 6.92
C PRO A 35 17.67 31.33 5.42
N LEU A 36 17.21 32.33 4.65
CA LEU A 36 17.10 32.21 3.18
C LEU A 36 18.47 32.25 2.46
N ASP A 37 19.48 32.91 3.03
CA ASP A 37 20.83 32.96 2.43
C ASP A 37 21.49 31.58 2.54
N PRO A 38 21.90 30.94 1.42
CA PRO A 38 22.55 29.63 1.43
C PRO A 38 23.78 29.53 2.34
N ARG A 39 24.55 30.63 2.49
CA ARG A 39 25.77 30.66 3.32
C ARG A 39 25.44 30.56 4.80
N ASP A 40 24.35 31.21 5.21
CA ASP A 40 23.85 31.19 6.58
C ASP A 40 23.07 29.91 6.89
N ALA A 41 22.36 29.36 5.89
CA ALA A 41 21.62 28.11 6.01
C ALA A 41 22.53 26.89 6.15
N LYS A 42 23.68 26.87 5.45
CA LYS A 42 24.63 25.74 5.41
C LYS A 42 25.00 25.19 6.80
N PRO A 43 25.56 25.97 7.74
CA PRO A 43 25.99 25.44 9.04
C PRO A 43 24.83 24.92 9.90
N ILE A 44 23.59 25.29 9.59
CA ILE A 44 22.38 24.78 10.26
C ILE A 44 21.93 23.48 9.60
N LEU A 45 21.82 23.46 8.27
CA LEU A 45 21.38 22.31 7.48
C LEU A 45 22.33 21.11 7.60
N GLU A 46 23.64 21.35 7.71
CA GLU A 46 24.65 20.29 7.87
C GLU A 46 24.50 19.51 9.19
N LYS A 47 23.82 20.07 10.20
CA LYS A 47 23.55 19.38 11.48
C LYS A 47 22.42 18.35 11.38
N PHE A 48 21.60 18.42 10.35
CA PHE A 48 20.52 17.47 10.13
C PHE A 48 21.01 16.25 9.36
N GLU A 49 20.45 15.10 9.70
CA GLU A 49 20.74 13.85 9.00
C GLU A 49 20.26 13.93 7.54
N LYS A 50 20.94 13.22 6.65
CA LYS A 50 20.51 13.09 5.27
C LYS A 50 19.46 12.00 5.18
N LEU A 51 18.56 12.12 4.22
CA LEU A 51 17.62 11.05 3.87
C LEU A 51 18.36 9.75 3.50
N ASP A 52 19.49 9.86 2.80
CA ASP A 52 20.30 8.72 2.36
C ASP A 52 20.82 7.87 3.54
N ASP A 53 21.03 8.51 4.70
CA ASP A 53 21.49 7.87 5.94
C ASP A 53 20.34 7.23 6.73
N GLN A 54 19.09 7.37 6.27
CA GLN A 54 17.90 6.82 6.93
C GLN A 54 17.61 5.37 6.49
N GLY A 55 16.68 4.74 7.23
CA GLY A 55 16.16 3.41 6.92
C GLY A 55 15.46 3.34 5.55
N ASP A 56 15.40 2.14 4.98
CA ASP A 56 14.88 1.93 3.62
C ASP A 56 13.40 2.30 3.47
N GLY A 57 12.59 2.18 4.53
CA GLY A 57 11.18 2.55 4.51
C GLY A 57 10.96 4.04 4.18
N ILE A 58 11.59 4.96 4.92
CA ILE A 58 11.43 6.40 4.65
C ILE A 58 12.04 6.79 3.30
N LYS A 59 13.17 6.18 2.91
CA LYS A 59 13.77 6.41 1.59
C LYS A 59 12.82 6.02 0.46
N SER A 60 12.23 4.82 0.52
CA SER A 60 11.24 4.33 -0.46
C SER A 60 10.00 5.22 -0.51
N PHE A 61 9.46 5.59 0.66
CA PHE A 61 8.29 6.45 0.74
C PHE A 61 8.54 7.81 0.09
N VAL A 62 9.65 8.46 0.43
CA VAL A 62 10.02 9.77 -0.11
C VAL A 62 10.29 9.69 -1.61
N ALA A 63 11.02 8.67 -2.07
CA ALA A 63 11.30 8.47 -3.48
C ALA A 63 10.02 8.27 -4.30
N THR A 64 9.08 7.46 -3.79
CA THR A 64 7.76 7.26 -4.41
C THR A 64 6.96 8.55 -4.41
N ALA A 65 6.92 9.28 -3.28
CA ALA A 65 6.19 10.54 -3.19
C ALA A 65 6.75 11.61 -4.15
N LEU A 66 8.08 11.70 -4.29
CA LEU A 66 8.75 12.57 -5.26
C LEU A 66 8.43 12.18 -6.69
N THR A 67 8.46 10.88 -7.00
CA THR A 67 8.09 10.33 -8.31
C THR A 67 6.70 10.80 -8.71
N MET A 68 5.72 10.69 -7.80
CA MET A 68 4.35 11.07 -8.07
C MET A 68 4.16 12.56 -8.37
N ILE A 69 4.91 13.44 -7.69
CA ILE A 69 4.73 14.91 -7.81
C ILE A 69 5.66 15.57 -8.83
N SER A 70 6.81 14.96 -9.15
CA SER A 70 7.85 15.61 -9.97
C SER A 70 7.98 15.01 -11.37
N ILE A 71 7.49 13.79 -11.61
CA ILE A 71 7.67 13.11 -12.91
C ILE A 71 6.45 13.35 -13.81
N GLU A 72 6.66 14.12 -14.88
CA GLU A 72 5.68 14.40 -15.93
C GLU A 72 5.76 13.39 -17.09
N ARG A 73 5.76 12.09 -16.77
CA ARG A 73 5.76 11.02 -17.78
C ARG A 73 4.35 10.46 -17.97
N PRO A 74 3.99 10.07 -19.21
CA PRO A 74 2.66 9.52 -19.49
C PRO A 74 2.45 8.14 -18.85
N ILE A 75 3.52 7.41 -18.51
CA ILE A 75 3.48 6.11 -17.83
C ILE A 75 4.48 6.14 -16.67
N ILE A 76 4.01 5.74 -15.49
CA ILE A 76 4.82 5.54 -14.28
C ILE A 76 4.65 4.09 -13.85
N MET A 77 5.76 3.38 -13.68
CA MET A 77 5.77 2.02 -13.14
C MET A 77 6.46 2.04 -11.78
N ILE A 78 5.82 1.45 -10.77
CA ILE A 78 6.31 1.41 -9.40
C ILE A 78 6.23 -0.05 -8.93
N ASP A 79 7.36 -0.59 -8.48
CA ASP A 79 7.48 -1.98 -8.04
C ASP A 79 7.70 -2.00 -6.52
N GLU A 80 6.79 -2.66 -5.81
CA GLU A 80 6.76 -2.81 -4.35
C GLU A 80 7.10 -1.52 -3.57
N PRO A 81 6.39 -0.39 -3.80
CA PRO A 81 6.69 0.87 -3.12
C PRO A 81 6.56 0.80 -1.60
N GLU A 82 5.77 -0.16 -1.10
CA GLU A 82 5.59 -0.47 0.31
C GLU A 82 6.78 -1.20 0.96
N ALA A 83 7.78 -1.61 0.18
CA ALA A 83 8.89 -2.38 0.71
C ALA A 83 9.49 -1.66 1.92
N PHE A 84 9.67 -2.39 3.03
CA PHE A 84 10.17 -1.88 4.31
C PHE A 84 9.24 -0.91 5.07
N LEU A 85 8.01 -0.69 4.62
CA LEU A 85 7.01 0.10 5.35
C LEU A 85 6.21 -0.74 6.34
N HIS A 86 5.90 -0.14 7.49
CA HIS A 86 4.88 -0.70 8.37
C HIS A 86 3.48 -0.50 7.76
N PRO A 87 2.49 -1.34 8.12
CA PRO A 87 1.12 -1.27 7.58
C PRO A 87 0.51 0.14 7.53
N PRO A 88 0.62 0.99 8.59
CA PRO A 88 0.06 2.33 8.54
C PRO A 88 0.76 3.25 7.52
N GLN A 89 2.06 3.05 7.29
CA GLN A 89 2.84 3.83 6.32
C GLN A 89 2.52 3.39 4.89
N ALA A 90 2.40 2.09 4.64
CA ALA A 90 1.97 1.55 3.35
C ALA A 90 0.58 2.08 2.97
N MET A 91 -0.36 2.08 3.92
CA MET A 91 -1.69 2.65 3.71
C MET A 91 -1.63 4.14 3.34
N LYS A 92 -0.86 4.95 4.10
CA LYS A 92 -0.67 6.38 3.79
C LYS A 92 0.00 6.61 2.43
N LEU A 93 0.93 5.74 2.03
CA LEU A 93 1.55 5.80 0.71
C LEU A 93 0.52 5.53 -0.40
N GLY A 94 -0.33 4.53 -0.22
CA GLY A 94 -1.41 4.21 -1.15
C GLY A 94 -2.39 5.38 -1.31
N GLU A 95 -2.80 5.98 -0.19
CA GLU A 95 -3.63 7.19 -0.20
C GLU A 95 -2.97 8.33 -0.96
N PHE A 96 -1.68 8.58 -0.70
CA PHE A 96 -0.92 9.63 -1.38
C PHE A 96 -0.82 9.39 -2.88
N ILE A 97 -0.54 8.16 -3.31
CA ILE A 97 -0.48 7.79 -4.73
C ILE A 97 -1.82 8.06 -5.41
N ALA A 98 -2.92 7.63 -4.81
CA ALA A 98 -4.26 7.84 -5.34
C ALA A 98 -4.61 9.33 -5.43
N GLU A 99 -4.32 10.13 -4.40
CA GLU A 99 -4.57 11.58 -4.40
C GLU A 99 -3.74 12.35 -5.44
N ASN A 100 -2.55 11.85 -5.79
CA ASN A 100 -1.66 12.49 -6.77
C ASN A 100 -1.72 11.84 -8.16
N SER A 101 -2.65 10.89 -8.36
CA SER A 101 -2.96 10.31 -9.65
C SER A 101 -3.94 11.20 -10.42
N ASN A 102 -3.77 11.29 -11.74
CA ASN A 102 -4.65 12.08 -12.61
C ASN A 102 -4.90 11.31 -13.91
N ASN A 103 -5.80 11.82 -14.77
CA ASN A 103 -6.20 11.14 -15.99
C ASN A 103 -5.23 11.38 -17.17
N ASP A 104 -4.17 12.17 -16.96
CA ASP A 104 -3.19 12.50 -18.00
C ASP A 104 -2.04 11.48 -18.07
N ARG A 105 -1.97 10.55 -17.12
CA ARG A 105 -0.94 9.51 -17.06
C ARG A 105 -1.46 8.18 -16.51
N GLN A 106 -0.85 7.09 -16.96
CA GLN A 106 -1.08 5.75 -16.45
C GLN A 106 -0.07 5.42 -15.35
N ILE A 107 -0.55 4.94 -14.21
CA ILE A 107 0.29 4.48 -13.10
C ILE A 107 0.07 2.98 -12.95
N ILE A 108 1.15 2.21 -13.06
CA ILE A 108 1.16 0.76 -12.92
C ILE A 108 1.94 0.44 -11.65
N ILE A 109 1.28 -0.24 -10.71
CA ILE A 109 1.84 -0.57 -9.42
C ILE A 109 1.85 -2.08 -9.28
N VAL A 110 3.00 -2.64 -8.95
CA VAL A 110 3.14 -4.03 -8.52
C VAL A 110 3.27 -4.01 -7.01
N THR A 111 2.46 -4.81 -6.32
CA THR A 111 2.38 -4.80 -4.85
C THR A 111 1.97 -6.17 -4.33
N HIS A 112 2.48 -6.51 -3.15
CA HIS A 112 2.02 -7.66 -2.35
C HIS A 112 1.32 -7.20 -1.06
N SER A 113 1.07 -5.89 -0.91
CA SER A 113 0.50 -5.30 0.29
C SER A 113 -0.98 -4.97 0.12
N SER A 114 -1.79 -5.64 0.94
CA SER A 114 -3.19 -5.27 1.14
C SER A 114 -3.33 -3.87 1.72
N ASP A 115 -2.39 -3.40 2.56
CA ASP A 115 -2.45 -2.07 3.16
C ASP A 115 -2.25 -0.95 2.14
N LEU A 116 -1.29 -1.10 1.21
CA LEU A 116 -1.11 -0.17 0.09
C LEU A 116 -2.38 -0.11 -0.75
N LEU A 117 -2.90 -1.28 -1.15
CA LEU A 117 -4.11 -1.38 -1.97
C LEU A 117 -5.31 -0.73 -1.29
N ARG A 118 -5.48 -0.95 0.02
CA ARG A 118 -6.53 -0.30 0.82
C ARG A 118 -6.39 1.21 0.81
N GLY A 119 -5.18 1.73 0.99
CA GLY A 119 -4.92 3.16 0.88
C GLY A 119 -5.35 3.74 -0.46
N ILE A 120 -5.09 3.03 -1.56
CA ILE A 120 -5.51 3.44 -2.90
C ILE A 120 -7.05 3.44 -3.00
N ILE A 121 -7.70 2.31 -2.66
CA ILE A 121 -9.16 2.13 -2.76
C ILE A 121 -9.93 3.15 -1.90
N ASN A 122 -9.38 3.54 -0.75
CA ASN A 122 -9.98 4.55 0.14
C ASN A 122 -10.14 5.91 -0.54
N LYS A 123 -9.29 6.23 -1.52
CA LYS A 123 -9.25 7.53 -2.19
C LYS A 123 -9.75 7.47 -3.63
N ARG A 124 -9.64 6.31 -4.28
CA ARG A 124 -9.91 6.15 -5.70
C ARG A 124 -10.45 4.76 -6.02
N GLN A 125 -11.63 4.70 -6.66
CA GLN A 125 -12.30 3.45 -7.05
C GLN A 125 -12.26 3.18 -8.57
N ASP A 126 -11.89 4.16 -9.39
CA ASP A 126 -11.67 4.01 -10.83
C ASP A 126 -10.28 3.44 -11.14
N ILE A 127 -9.95 2.32 -10.51
CA ILE A 127 -8.71 1.57 -10.70
C ILE A 127 -9.02 0.17 -11.23
N ASN A 128 -8.05 -0.46 -11.90
CA ASN A 128 -8.12 -1.87 -12.27
C ASN A 128 -7.12 -2.66 -11.43
N ILE A 129 -7.57 -3.76 -10.85
CA ILE A 129 -6.68 -4.70 -10.16
C ILE A 129 -6.50 -5.92 -11.06
N ILE A 130 -5.26 -6.33 -11.23
CA ILE A 130 -4.92 -7.54 -11.99
C ILE A 130 -4.21 -8.47 -11.04
N ARG A 131 -4.90 -9.51 -10.58
CA ARG A 131 -4.27 -10.58 -9.81
C ARG A 131 -3.60 -11.56 -10.76
N VAL A 132 -2.34 -11.83 -10.51
CA VAL A 132 -1.53 -12.79 -11.28
C VAL A 132 -1.21 -13.99 -10.39
N ASP A 133 -1.75 -15.15 -10.73
CA ASP A 133 -1.39 -16.42 -10.10
C ASP A 133 -0.41 -17.17 -11.01
N ARG A 134 0.81 -17.38 -10.51
CA ARG A 134 1.89 -18.01 -11.25
C ARG A 134 2.08 -19.45 -10.79
N ASN A 135 1.81 -20.40 -11.68
CA ASN A 135 2.13 -21.82 -11.49
C ASN A 135 3.28 -22.23 -12.41
N LYS A 136 4.50 -22.25 -11.86
CA LYS A 136 5.75 -22.51 -12.60
C LYS A 136 5.95 -21.51 -13.75
N ASN A 137 5.66 -21.95 -14.98
CA ASN A 137 5.81 -21.18 -16.21
C ASN A 137 4.47 -20.73 -16.80
N ASP A 138 3.35 -21.01 -16.13
CA ASP A 138 2.01 -20.59 -16.53
C ASP A 138 1.51 -19.48 -15.61
N ASN A 139 0.92 -18.44 -16.20
CA ASN A 139 0.37 -17.29 -15.48
C ASN A 139 -1.12 -17.20 -15.74
N LYS A 140 -1.92 -17.37 -14.69
CA LYS A 140 -3.36 -17.10 -14.73
C LYS A 140 -3.62 -15.67 -14.28
N ILE A 141 -4.44 -14.98 -15.04
CA ILE A 141 -4.75 -13.57 -14.83
C ILE A 141 -6.22 -13.46 -14.44
N TYR A 142 -6.48 -12.79 -13.31
CA TYR A 142 -7.81 -12.53 -12.78
C TYR A 142 -8.00 -11.02 -12.67
N PRO A 143 -8.66 -10.38 -13.65
CA PRO A 143 -8.96 -8.95 -13.57
C PRO A 143 -10.11 -8.72 -12.58
N LEU A 144 -10.00 -7.65 -11.79
CA LEU A 144 -11.09 -7.03 -11.06
C LEU A 144 -11.22 -5.60 -11.58
N ASP A 145 -12.39 -5.28 -12.09
CA ASP A 145 -12.66 -3.97 -12.67
C ASP A 145 -13.12 -2.96 -11.62
N ALA A 146 -13.32 -1.71 -12.08
CA ALA A 146 -13.77 -0.62 -11.22
C ALA A 146 -15.18 -0.87 -10.66
N ASP A 147 -16.07 -1.55 -11.39
CA ASP A 147 -17.44 -1.81 -10.94
C ASP A 147 -17.47 -2.80 -9.77
N ASP A 148 -16.63 -3.85 -9.85
CA ASP A 148 -16.40 -4.79 -8.75
C ASP A 148 -15.82 -4.06 -7.52
N LEU A 149 -14.87 -3.14 -7.72
CA LEU A 149 -14.26 -2.38 -6.64
C LEU A 149 -15.21 -1.40 -5.97
N VAL A 150 -16.09 -0.76 -6.73
CA VAL A 150 -17.14 0.10 -6.16
C VAL A 150 -18.06 -0.72 -5.25
N ARG A 151 -18.40 -1.96 -5.62
CA ARG A 151 -19.19 -2.86 -4.74
C ARG A 151 -18.44 -3.22 -3.47
N ILE A 152 -17.17 -3.62 -3.59
CA ILE A 152 -16.31 -3.98 -2.45
C ILE A 152 -16.11 -2.78 -1.52
N SER A 153 -15.80 -1.59 -2.06
CA SER A 153 -15.54 -0.38 -1.29
C SER A 153 -16.78 0.12 -0.53
N ASN A 154 -17.98 -0.02 -1.11
CA ASN A 154 -19.23 0.43 -0.49
C ASN A 154 -19.76 -0.51 0.60
N ASN A 155 -19.21 -1.73 0.72
CA ASN A 155 -19.60 -2.69 1.73
C ASN A 155 -18.54 -2.75 2.84
N PRO A 156 -18.85 -2.27 4.07
CA PRO A 156 -17.89 -2.24 5.18
C PRO A 156 -17.26 -3.60 5.54
N LEU A 157 -17.97 -4.71 5.27
CA LEU A 157 -17.44 -6.05 5.48
C LEU A 157 -16.38 -6.41 4.43
N LEU A 158 -16.62 -6.04 3.17
CA LEU A 158 -15.73 -6.35 2.05
C LEU A 158 -14.52 -5.42 1.97
N SER A 159 -14.67 -4.16 2.37
CA SER A 159 -13.57 -3.19 2.48
C SER A 159 -12.70 -3.41 3.73
N SER A 160 -13.03 -4.39 4.56
CA SER A 160 -12.19 -4.77 5.69
C SER A 160 -10.85 -5.34 5.21
N SER A 161 -9.78 -5.08 5.99
CA SER A 161 -8.42 -5.58 5.68
C SER A 161 -8.41 -7.06 5.39
N ARG A 162 -9.16 -7.81 6.19
CA ARG A 162 -9.14 -9.26 6.19
C ARG A 162 -9.74 -9.84 4.90
N ILE A 163 -10.80 -9.24 4.34
CA ILE A 163 -11.36 -9.73 3.08
C ILE A 163 -10.42 -9.38 1.90
N LEU A 164 -9.87 -8.17 1.87
CA LEU A 164 -8.93 -7.75 0.83
C LEU A 164 -7.60 -8.52 0.86
N GLU A 165 -7.14 -8.93 2.04
CA GLU A 165 -5.99 -9.82 2.18
C GLU A 165 -6.16 -11.11 1.37
N GLY A 166 -7.41 -11.61 1.21
CA GLY A 166 -7.70 -12.78 0.39
C GLY A 166 -7.24 -12.66 -1.07
N LEU A 167 -7.06 -11.45 -1.61
CA LEU A 167 -6.55 -11.24 -2.99
C LEU A 167 -5.12 -11.79 -3.16
N PHE A 168 -4.37 -11.89 -2.06
CA PHE A 168 -2.97 -12.26 -2.05
C PHE A 168 -2.71 -13.74 -1.69
N TYR A 169 -3.76 -14.53 -1.45
CA TYR A 169 -3.66 -15.96 -1.14
C TYR A 169 -4.24 -16.81 -2.28
N LYS A 170 -3.79 -18.06 -2.45
CA LYS A 170 -4.29 -18.97 -3.50
C LYS A 170 -5.78 -19.29 -3.36
N GLY A 171 -6.29 -19.28 -2.14
CA GLY A 171 -7.71 -19.43 -1.86
C GLY A 171 -8.07 -18.79 -0.54
N ALA A 172 -9.38 -18.70 -0.28
CA ALA A 172 -9.91 -18.21 0.98
C ALA A 172 -10.98 -19.17 1.51
N VAL A 173 -10.98 -19.40 2.82
CA VAL A 173 -12.00 -20.14 3.55
C VAL A 173 -12.75 -19.14 4.42
N ILE A 174 -14.04 -19.01 4.16
CA ILE A 174 -14.92 -18.09 4.88
C ILE A 174 -15.84 -18.89 5.79
N VAL A 175 -15.73 -18.63 7.09
CA VAL A 175 -16.52 -19.29 8.13
C VAL A 175 -17.47 -18.30 8.80
N GLU A 176 -18.31 -18.78 9.71
CA GLU A 176 -19.28 -17.94 10.38
C GLU A 176 -18.63 -17.00 11.41
N ALA A 177 -17.78 -17.55 12.27
CA ALA A 177 -17.20 -16.84 13.40
C ALA A 177 -15.67 -16.95 13.49
N ASP A 178 -15.06 -16.07 14.29
CA ASP A 178 -13.62 -16.02 14.52
C ASP A 178 -13.07 -17.34 15.10
N GLY A 179 -13.80 -17.95 16.03
CA GLY A 179 -13.44 -19.23 16.63
C GLY A 179 -13.32 -20.35 15.60
N ASP A 180 -14.22 -20.37 14.61
CA ASP A 180 -14.19 -21.35 13.52
C ASP A 180 -12.95 -21.14 12.66
N SER A 181 -12.63 -19.88 12.33
CA SER A 181 -11.50 -19.53 11.46
C SER A 181 -10.20 -20.01 12.11
N ALA A 182 -10.02 -19.71 13.39
CA ALA A 182 -8.88 -20.15 14.18
C ALA A 182 -8.81 -21.68 14.30
N PHE A 183 -9.96 -22.36 14.43
CA PHE A 183 -10.00 -23.82 14.49
C PHE A 183 -9.57 -24.46 13.16
N TYR A 184 -10.20 -24.09 12.05
CA TYR A 184 -9.90 -24.65 10.73
C TYR A 184 -8.47 -24.34 10.28
N GLN A 185 -7.98 -23.12 10.53
CA GLN A 185 -6.59 -22.77 10.23
C GLN A 185 -5.60 -23.67 10.98
N ARG A 186 -5.85 -23.93 12.27
CA ARG A 186 -5.00 -24.82 13.08
C ARG A 186 -5.10 -26.28 12.65
N ALA A 187 -6.30 -26.73 12.29
CA ALA A 187 -6.55 -28.08 11.82
C ALA A 187 -5.83 -28.35 10.50
N SER A 188 -6.02 -27.49 9.48
CA SER A 188 -5.33 -27.59 8.19
C SER A 188 -3.81 -27.57 8.38
N ARG A 189 -3.27 -26.62 9.14
CA ARG A 189 -1.83 -26.54 9.43
C ARG A 189 -1.25 -27.82 10.04
N ARG A 190 -2.04 -28.57 10.80
CA ARG A 190 -1.61 -29.82 11.43
C ARG A 190 -1.70 -31.01 10.49
N LEU A 191 -2.67 -31.02 9.57
CA LEU A 191 -2.95 -32.15 8.68
C LEU A 191 -2.17 -32.05 7.36
N GLU A 192 -2.24 -30.89 6.71
CA GLU A 192 -1.71 -30.64 5.36
C GLU A 192 -0.41 -29.79 5.40
N GLY A 193 -0.16 -29.10 6.51
CA GLY A 193 1.00 -28.21 6.68
C GLY A 193 0.70 -26.75 6.33
N PRO A 194 1.73 -25.90 6.16
CA PRO A 194 1.53 -24.50 5.80
C PRO A 194 0.99 -24.38 4.37
N GLU A 195 -0.30 -24.09 4.24
CA GLU A 195 -0.97 -23.77 2.98
C GLU A 195 -1.09 -22.25 2.77
N ASP A 196 -1.15 -21.85 1.51
CA ASP A 196 -1.36 -20.48 1.07
C ASP A 196 -2.87 -20.17 0.96
N ILE A 197 -3.58 -20.39 2.08
CA ILE A 197 -5.04 -20.21 2.21
C ILE A 197 -5.33 -19.15 3.27
N HIS A 198 -6.17 -18.18 2.90
CA HIS A 198 -6.67 -17.15 3.79
C HIS A 198 -7.90 -17.63 4.58
N TYR A 199 -7.81 -17.72 5.90
CA TYR A 199 -8.96 -18.07 6.75
C TYR A 199 -9.58 -16.81 7.34
N THR A 200 -10.84 -16.54 7.00
CA THR A 200 -11.60 -15.36 7.44
C THR A 200 -13.01 -15.73 7.86
N TYR A 201 -13.74 -14.79 8.45
CA TYR A 201 -15.08 -15.01 8.96
C TYR A 201 -16.05 -13.88 8.63
N ALA A 202 -17.32 -14.23 8.45
CA ALA A 202 -18.36 -13.34 7.95
C ALA A 202 -19.15 -12.60 9.05
N HIS A 203 -18.84 -12.83 10.34
CA HIS A 203 -19.61 -12.29 11.47
C HIS A 203 -21.10 -12.73 11.46
N GLY A 204 -21.35 -14.00 11.07
CA GLY A 204 -22.70 -14.57 11.04
C GLY A 204 -23.08 -15.15 9.68
N LYS A 205 -23.93 -16.18 9.70
CA LYS A 205 -24.36 -16.92 8.51
C LYS A 205 -24.99 -16.05 7.40
N GLN A 206 -25.66 -14.96 7.77
CA GLN A 206 -26.34 -14.09 6.80
C GLN A 206 -25.38 -13.25 5.94
N ALA A 207 -24.14 -13.07 6.38
CA ALA A 207 -23.13 -12.30 5.66
C ALA A 207 -22.32 -13.14 4.68
N ILE A 208 -22.26 -14.47 4.88
CA ILE A 208 -21.52 -15.39 3.99
C ILE A 208 -21.98 -15.26 2.53
N PRO A 209 -23.29 -15.30 2.20
CA PRO A 209 -23.73 -15.17 0.80
C PRO A 209 -23.31 -13.84 0.18
N LYS A 210 -23.37 -12.73 0.94
CA LYS A 210 -22.95 -11.41 0.46
C LYS A 210 -21.46 -11.38 0.13
N ILE A 211 -20.63 -11.99 1.00
CA ILE A 211 -19.20 -12.09 0.72
C ILE A 211 -18.99 -12.98 -0.50
N ILE A 212 -19.62 -14.16 -0.59
CA ILE A 212 -19.40 -15.05 -1.75
C ILE A 212 -19.88 -14.43 -3.07
N GLU A 213 -21.07 -13.81 -3.10
CA GLU A 213 -21.62 -13.17 -4.30
C GLU A 213 -20.74 -12.03 -4.81
N ASP A 214 -20.28 -11.16 -3.90
CA ASP A 214 -19.44 -10.00 -4.26
C ASP A 214 -17.94 -10.33 -4.33
N SER A 215 -17.52 -11.51 -3.83
CA SER A 215 -16.13 -11.98 -3.75
C SER A 215 -15.94 -13.27 -4.56
N TYR A 216 -16.75 -13.52 -5.59
CA TYR A 216 -16.58 -14.65 -6.52
C TYR A 216 -15.17 -14.68 -7.16
N LEU A 217 -14.48 -13.54 -7.14
CA LEU A 217 -13.09 -13.34 -7.60
C LEU A 217 -12.01 -13.70 -6.56
N LEU A 218 -12.41 -13.95 -5.31
CA LEU A 218 -11.55 -14.08 -4.12
C LEU A 218 -11.59 -15.48 -3.49
N VAL A 219 -12.64 -16.26 -3.73
CA VAL A 219 -12.92 -17.49 -2.98
C VAL A 219 -12.99 -18.70 -3.91
N LEU A 220 -12.02 -19.61 -3.80
CA LEU A 220 -12.20 -21.00 -4.23
C LEU A 220 -13.08 -21.69 -3.19
N GLN A 221 -14.28 -22.10 -3.58
CA GLN A 221 -15.12 -23.00 -2.79
C GLN A 221 -14.41 -24.35 -2.62
N ILE A 222 -14.31 -24.81 -1.37
CA ILE A 222 -14.18 -26.23 -1.04
C ILE A 222 -15.49 -26.66 -0.39
#